data_AF-A0A1H1TT70-F1
#
_entry.id   AF-A0A1H1TT70-F1
#
_cell.length_a   1.000
_cell.length_b   1.000
_cell.length_c   1.000
_cell.angle_alpha   90.00
_cell.angle_beta   90.00
_cell.angle_gamma   90.00
#
_symmetry.space_group_name_H-M   'P 1'
#
loop_
_entity.id
_entity.type
_entity.pdbx_description
1 polymer ?
#
loop_
_entity_poly.entity_id
_entity_poly.type
_entity_poly.pdbx_seq_one_letter_code
_entity_poly.pdbx_strand_id
1 'polypeptide(L)'
;MDTYETDPIGAAPAVARLLLELRGRANVDVKPVGRSLQVRPKGGKRLAVNIHPGGVDVAVDPESATAFLAEVEGSYLKDPEDPAGLVSLDADWIDINYDALLDAAVKAVEVQAAPKVAAAPRARATATGTGTTTTRKAAAPAKVKPAPRPEPKICSSCRQYELLASGECPSGYC
;
A
#
# COMPACT_ATOMS: atom_id res chain seq x y z
N MET A 1 -7.27 -46.48 -9.88
CA MET A 1 -7.11 -45.27 -10.73
C MET A 1 -6.82 -44.19 -9.73
N ASP A 2 -5.58 -44.17 -9.26
CA ASP A 2 -5.15 -43.45 -8.07
C ASP A 2 -4.13 -42.41 -8.49
N THR A 3 -4.14 -41.30 -7.73
CA THR A 3 -3.21 -40.17 -7.75
C THR A 3 -3.34 -39.16 -8.90
N TYR A 4 -4.42 -38.37 -8.87
CA TYR A 4 -4.28 -36.93 -9.10
C TYR A 4 -3.83 -36.29 -7.78
N GLU A 5 -2.56 -36.50 -7.41
CA GLU A 5 -1.89 -35.56 -6.53
C GLU A 5 -1.80 -34.26 -7.32
N THR A 6 -2.76 -33.37 -7.09
CA THR A 6 -2.67 -31.99 -7.58
C THR A 6 -1.49 -31.37 -6.85
N ASP A 7 -0.42 -31.13 -7.60
CA ASP A 7 0.84 -30.59 -7.12
C ASP A 7 0.62 -29.52 -6.04
N PRO A 8 1.40 -29.58 -4.94
CA PRO A 8 1.21 -28.69 -3.81
C PRO A 8 1.63 -27.29 -4.25
N ILE A 9 0.65 -26.45 -4.60
CA ILE A 9 0.74 -24.98 -4.48
C ILE A 9 2.00 -24.40 -5.16
N GLY A 10 1.91 -24.06 -6.43
CA GLY A 10 2.94 -23.26 -7.13
C GLY A 10 3.91 -24.03 -8.03
N ALA A 11 3.53 -25.21 -8.53
CA ALA A 11 4.37 -25.99 -9.45
C ALA A 11 4.23 -25.60 -10.94
N ALA A 12 3.78 -24.38 -11.26
CA ALA A 12 4.10 -23.83 -12.58
C ALA A 12 5.64 -23.69 -12.63
N PRO A 13 6.36 -24.29 -13.59
CA PRO A 13 7.82 -24.20 -13.66
C PRO A 13 8.33 -22.75 -13.59
N ALA A 14 7.56 -21.80 -14.12
CA ALA A 14 7.81 -20.38 -14.01
C ALA A 14 7.84 -19.86 -12.56
N VAL A 15 6.93 -20.29 -11.70
CA VAL A 15 6.87 -19.83 -10.30
C VAL A 15 8.07 -20.33 -9.51
N ALA A 16 8.48 -21.59 -9.73
CA ALA A 16 9.69 -22.14 -9.12
C ALA A 16 10.94 -21.39 -9.59
N ARG A 17 11.03 -21.06 -10.88
CA ARG A 17 12.10 -20.21 -11.45
C ARG A 17 12.09 -18.81 -10.85
N LEU A 18 10.93 -18.18 -10.74
CA LEU A 18 10.75 -16.85 -10.15
C LEU A 18 11.31 -16.82 -8.72
N LEU A 19 10.97 -17.81 -7.90
CA LEU A 19 11.47 -17.91 -6.53
C LEU A 19 12.99 -18.10 -6.45
N LEU A 20 13.55 -18.93 -7.34
CA LEU A 20 14.98 -19.17 -7.40
C LEU A 20 15.74 -17.91 -7.82
N GLU A 21 15.25 -17.23 -8.85
CA GLU A 21 15.86 -16.00 -9.38
C GLU A 21 15.70 -14.83 -8.41
N LEU A 22 14.55 -14.68 -7.76
CA LEU A 22 14.35 -13.68 -6.71
C LEU A 22 15.31 -13.88 -5.55
N ARG A 23 15.57 -15.11 -5.12
CA ARG A 23 16.57 -15.40 -4.09
C ARG A 23 18.00 -15.14 -4.54
N GLY A 24 18.28 -15.23 -5.85
CA GLY A 24 19.58 -14.88 -6.42
C GLY A 24 19.80 -13.37 -6.55
N ARG A 25 18.73 -12.59 -6.75
CA ARG A 25 18.80 -11.13 -6.97
C ARG A 25 18.55 -10.31 -5.70
N ALA A 26 17.74 -10.82 -4.77
CA ALA A 26 17.31 -10.09 -3.58
C ALA A 26 17.29 -10.97 -2.32
N ASN A 27 17.43 -10.32 -1.16
CA ASN A 27 17.45 -11.03 0.14
C ASN A 27 16.01 -11.21 0.65
N VAL A 28 15.42 -12.37 0.38
CA VAL A 28 14.02 -12.67 0.66
C VAL A 28 13.81 -13.85 1.61
N ASP A 29 12.80 -13.73 2.46
CA ASP A 29 12.24 -14.82 3.25
C ASP A 29 10.94 -15.30 2.58
N VAL A 30 10.79 -16.62 2.42
CA VAL A 30 9.59 -17.23 1.86
C VAL A 30 8.86 -17.97 2.96
N LYS A 31 7.60 -17.62 3.19
CA LYS A 31 6.75 -18.24 4.21
C LYS A 31 5.53 -18.87 3.55
N PRO A 32 5.29 -20.19 3.71
CA PRO A 32 4.04 -20.80 3.29
C PRO A 32 2.90 -20.34 4.20
N VAL A 33 1.78 -19.95 3.60
CA VAL A 33 0.56 -19.52 4.28
C VAL A 33 -0.63 -20.24 3.66
N GLY A 34 -1.06 -21.34 4.28
CA GLY A 34 -2.14 -22.17 3.74
C GLY A 34 -1.79 -22.72 2.37
N ARG A 35 -2.56 -22.31 1.34
CA ARG A 35 -2.34 -22.69 -0.07
C ARG A 35 -1.60 -21.61 -0.88
N SER A 36 -0.91 -20.68 -0.24
CA SER A 36 -0.09 -19.67 -0.92
C SER A 36 1.33 -19.58 -0.35
N LEU A 37 2.26 -19.01 -1.11
CA LEU A 37 3.61 -18.68 -0.68
C LEU A 37 3.76 -17.17 -0.61
N GLN A 38 4.09 -16.65 0.57
CA GLN A 38 4.35 -15.24 0.78
C GLN A 38 5.86 -14.99 0.76
N VAL A 39 6.31 -14.14 -0.16
CA VAL A 39 7.69 -13.66 -0.24
C VAL A 39 7.76 -12.29 0.43
N ARG A 40 8.69 -12.16 1.37
CA ARG A 40 8.94 -10.94 2.13
C ARG A 40 10.42 -10.59 2.03
N PRO A 41 10.79 -9.32 2.05
CA PRO A 41 12.19 -8.95 2.23
C PRO A 41 12.68 -9.44 3.58
N LYS A 42 13.92 -9.91 3.65
CA LYS A 42 14.50 -10.48 4.87
C LYS A 42 14.52 -9.44 6.00
N GLY A 43 13.93 -9.79 7.14
CA GLY A 43 13.76 -8.86 8.27
C GLY A 43 12.65 -7.81 8.08
N GLY A 44 12.01 -7.77 6.91
CA GLY A 44 10.84 -6.94 6.63
C GLY A 44 9.55 -7.60 7.07
N LYS A 45 8.59 -6.80 7.54
CA LYS A 45 7.25 -7.29 7.93
C LYS A 45 6.24 -7.27 6.77
N ARG A 46 6.56 -6.57 5.68
CA ARG A 46 5.66 -6.34 4.56
C ARG A 46 5.75 -7.44 3.52
N LEU A 47 4.65 -7.65 2.82
CA LEU A 47 4.53 -8.60 1.74
C LEU A 47 5.05 -7.95 0.45
N ALA A 48 5.94 -8.64 -0.26
CA ALA A 48 6.42 -8.20 -1.57
C ALA A 48 5.73 -8.97 -2.69
N VAL A 49 5.62 -10.30 -2.55
CA VAL A 49 4.96 -11.17 -3.54
C VAL A 49 4.13 -12.22 -2.81
N ASN A 50 2.94 -12.53 -3.31
CA ASN A 50 2.10 -13.62 -2.85
C ASN A 50 1.74 -14.53 -4.02
N ILE A 51 2.21 -15.77 -3.97
CA ILE A 51 2.01 -16.77 -5.01
C ILE A 51 0.89 -17.68 -4.57
N HIS A 52 -0.18 -17.80 -5.36
CA HIS A 52 -1.33 -18.64 -5.06
C HIS A 52 -1.74 -19.47 -6.28
N PRO A 53 -2.63 -20.48 -6.15
CA PRO A 53 -2.95 -21.38 -7.25
C PRO A 53 -3.54 -20.68 -8.49
N GLY A 54 -4.15 -19.51 -8.31
CA GLY A 54 -4.70 -18.71 -9.42
C GLY A 54 -3.71 -17.76 -10.09
N GLY A 55 -2.46 -17.63 -9.62
CA GLY A 55 -1.58 -16.56 -10.10
C GLY A 55 -0.59 -16.01 -9.06
N VAL A 56 -0.01 -14.86 -9.37
CA VAL A 56 0.99 -14.17 -8.54
C VAL A 56 0.54 -12.74 -8.27
N ASP A 57 0.46 -12.37 -7.00
CA ASP A 57 0.25 -10.99 -6.57
C ASP A 57 1.61 -10.34 -6.28
N VAL A 58 1.87 -9.16 -6.81
CA VAL A 58 3.08 -8.36 -6.56
C VAL A 58 2.68 -7.03 -5.93
N ALA A 59 3.35 -6.65 -4.85
CA ALA A 59 3.13 -5.36 -4.19
C ALA A 59 3.87 -4.27 -4.97
N VAL A 60 3.12 -3.40 -5.64
CA VAL A 60 3.66 -2.30 -6.44
C VAL A 60 3.27 -0.98 -5.78
N ASP A 61 4.14 0.04 -5.90
CA ASP A 61 3.77 1.37 -5.44
C ASP A 61 2.56 1.87 -6.24
N PRO A 62 1.54 2.48 -5.60
CA PRO A 62 0.33 2.94 -6.28
C PRO A 62 0.60 3.92 -7.42
N GLU A 63 1.68 4.71 -7.37
CA GLU A 63 2.07 5.60 -8.47
C GLU A 63 2.61 4.83 -9.68
N SER A 64 3.18 3.65 -9.46
CA SER A 64 3.74 2.78 -10.49
C SER A 64 2.78 1.68 -10.95
N ALA A 65 1.71 1.41 -10.20
CA ALA A 65 0.74 0.36 -10.51
C ALA A 65 0.06 0.58 -11.86
N THR A 66 -0.30 1.82 -12.21
CA THR A 66 -0.92 2.15 -13.50
C THR A 66 -0.02 1.89 -14.69
N ALA A 67 1.29 2.16 -14.57
CA ALA A 67 2.27 1.87 -15.61
C ALA A 67 2.44 0.35 -15.79
N PHE A 68 2.52 -0.39 -14.69
CA PHE A 68 2.65 -1.85 -14.73
C PHE A 68 1.42 -2.53 -15.36
N LEU A 69 0.21 -2.07 -15.05
CA LEU A 69 -1.03 -2.58 -15.66
C LEU A 69 -1.12 -2.33 -17.17
N ALA A 70 -0.48 -1.26 -17.66
CA ALA A 70 -0.43 -0.96 -19.09
C ALA A 70 0.63 -1.78 -19.83
N GLU A 71 1.67 -2.22 -19.13
CA GLU A 71 2.79 -2.99 -19.69
C GLU A 71 2.54 -4.50 -19.66
N VAL A 72 1.87 -4.99 -18.61
CA VAL A 72 1.68 -6.43 -18.37
C VAL A 72 0.24 -6.83 -18.69
N GLU A 73 0.05 -7.49 -19.83
CA GLU A 73 -1.25 -8.01 -20.24
C GLU A 73 -1.72 -9.13 -19.29
N GLY A 74 -3.01 -9.11 -18.94
CA GLY A 74 -3.58 -10.06 -17.98
C GLY A 74 -3.33 -9.71 -16.51
N SER A 75 -2.73 -8.55 -16.23
CA SER A 75 -2.60 -8.04 -14.86
C SER A 75 -3.79 -7.17 -14.45
N TYR A 76 -4.18 -7.22 -13.18
CA TYR A 76 -5.23 -6.38 -12.60
C TYR A 76 -4.90 -5.97 -11.17
N LEU A 77 -5.40 -4.81 -10.76
CA LEU A 77 -5.27 -4.35 -9.39
C LEU A 77 -6.29 -5.06 -8.52
N LYS A 78 -5.84 -5.82 -7.52
CA LYS A 78 -6.70 -6.63 -6.67
C LYS A 78 -7.55 -5.78 -5.72
N ASP A 79 -6.92 -4.77 -5.13
CA ASP A 79 -7.56 -3.83 -4.21
C ASP A 79 -7.00 -2.41 -4.43
N PRO A 80 -7.76 -1.50 -5.07
CA PRO A 80 -7.35 -0.11 -5.24
C PRO A 80 -7.32 0.70 -3.93
N GLU A 81 -7.96 0.20 -2.87
CA GLU A 81 -8.01 0.82 -1.55
C GLU A 81 -6.92 0.30 -0.60
N ASP A 82 -6.22 -0.80 -0.94
CA ASP A 82 -5.14 -1.31 -0.11
C ASP A 82 -3.88 -0.43 -0.27
N PRO A 83 -3.32 0.14 0.82
CA PRO A 83 -2.10 0.93 0.77
C PRO A 83 -0.86 0.15 0.28
N ALA A 84 -0.94 -1.17 0.09
CA ALA A 84 0.12 -2.00 -0.47
C ALA A 84 0.07 -2.12 -2.01
N GLY A 85 -1.02 -1.71 -2.68
CA GLY A 85 -1.09 -1.69 -4.15
C GLY A 85 -0.78 -3.04 -4.81
N LEU A 86 -1.52 -4.10 -4.45
CA LEU A 86 -1.27 -5.44 -4.96
C LEU A 86 -1.81 -5.60 -6.38
N VAL A 87 -0.89 -5.80 -7.33
CA VAL A 87 -1.23 -6.18 -8.69
C VAL A 87 -1.17 -7.69 -8.83
N SER A 88 -2.27 -8.30 -9.25
CA SER A 88 -2.40 -9.73 -9.51
C SER A 88 -2.14 -10.01 -10.99
N LEU A 89 -1.41 -11.08 -11.26
CA LEU A 89 -1.22 -11.66 -12.58
C LEU A 89 -1.72 -13.11 -12.56
N ASP A 90 -2.63 -13.44 -13.47
CA ASP A 90 -3.20 -14.79 -13.55
C ASP A 90 -2.16 -15.81 -14.03
N ALA A 91 -2.33 -17.07 -13.60
CA ALA A 91 -1.36 -18.14 -13.84
C ALA A 91 -0.99 -18.35 -15.33
N ASP A 92 -1.97 -18.21 -16.23
CA ASP A 92 -1.80 -18.41 -17.67
C ASP A 92 -0.90 -17.34 -18.32
N TRP A 93 -0.75 -16.17 -17.67
CA TRP A 93 0.01 -15.03 -18.17
C TRP A 93 1.41 -14.91 -17.57
N ILE A 94 1.77 -15.79 -16.62
CA ILE A 94 3.06 -15.74 -15.93
C ILE A 94 4.22 -16.01 -16.89
N ASP A 95 4.13 -17.06 -17.71
CA ASP A 95 5.20 -17.42 -18.64
C ASP A 95 5.42 -16.35 -19.73
N ILE A 96 4.32 -15.72 -20.19
CA ILE A 96 4.35 -14.69 -21.22
C ILE A 96 5.01 -13.41 -20.69
N ASN A 97 4.69 -13.04 -19.45
CA ASN A 97 5.16 -11.80 -18.83
C ASN A 97 6.27 -12.05 -17.79
N TYR A 98 7.00 -13.16 -17.91
CA TYR A 98 7.91 -13.63 -16.86
C TYR A 98 8.98 -12.59 -16.48
N ASP A 99 9.63 -11.98 -17.48
CA ASP A 99 10.68 -10.99 -17.25
C ASP A 99 10.14 -9.73 -16.55
N ALA A 100 8.98 -9.23 -16.99
CA ALA A 100 8.32 -8.09 -16.37
C ALA A 100 7.86 -8.41 -14.93
N LEU A 101 7.34 -9.62 -14.71
CA LEU A 101 6.96 -10.10 -13.38
C LEU A 101 8.17 -10.21 -12.45
N LEU A 102 9.29 -10.74 -12.93
CA LEU A 102 10.52 -10.86 -12.16
C LEU A 102 11.07 -9.49 -11.77
N ASP A 103 11.14 -8.55 -12.71
CA ASP A 103 11.61 -7.20 -12.44
C ASP A 103 10.70 -6.44 -11.47
N ALA A 104 9.39 -6.59 -11.60
CA ALA A 104 8.43 -6.03 -10.66
C ALA A 104 8.56 -6.67 -9.27
N ALA A 105 8.76 -7.98 -9.19
CA ALA A 105 8.95 -8.67 -7.92
C ALA A 105 10.26 -8.25 -7.22
N VAL A 106 11.35 -8.04 -7.97
CA VAL A 106 12.61 -7.50 -7.41
C VAL A 106 12.38 -6.09 -6.86
N LYS A 107 11.76 -5.19 -7.65
CA LYS A 107 11.42 -3.83 -7.22
C LYS A 107 10.50 -3.84 -6.00
N ALA A 108 9.51 -4.74 -5.97
CA ALA A 108 8.62 -4.91 -4.82
C ALA A 108 9.39 -5.28 -3.55
N VAL A 109 10.34 -6.21 -3.65
CA VAL A 109 11.19 -6.59 -2.52
C VAL A 109 12.04 -5.40 -2.05
N GLU A 110 12.63 -4.63 -2.96
CA GLU A 110 13.43 -3.45 -2.62
C GLU A 110 12.60 -2.35 -1.95
N VAL A 111 11.44 -2.02 -2.51
CA VAL A 111 10.50 -1.02 -1.97
C VAL A 111 9.99 -1.44 -0.58
N GLN A 112 9.71 -2.73 -0.40
CA GLN A 112 9.20 -3.24 0.88
C GLN A 112 10.32 -3.49 1.91
N ALA A 113 11.58 -3.64 1.47
CA ALA A 113 12.75 -3.69 2.32
C ALA A 113 13.11 -2.30 2.85
N ALA A 114 12.83 -1.25 2.07
CA ALA A 114 13.09 0.12 2.49
C ALA A 114 12.26 0.47 3.74
N PRO A 115 12.88 1.00 4.81
CA PRO A 115 12.13 1.56 5.91
C PRO A 115 11.29 2.71 5.36
N LYS A 116 9.96 2.63 5.46
CA LYS A 116 9.08 3.73 5.07
C LYS A 116 9.52 4.95 5.86
N VAL A 117 10.16 5.90 5.18
CA VAL A 117 10.43 7.21 5.75
C VAL A 117 9.08 7.74 6.18
N ALA A 118 8.90 7.95 7.49
CA ALA A 118 7.68 8.54 8.02
C ALA A 118 7.42 9.79 7.18
N ALA A 119 6.24 9.86 6.54
CA ALA A 119 5.88 10.97 5.68
C ALA A 119 6.25 12.27 6.40
N ALA A 120 7.22 13.01 5.85
CA ALA A 120 7.63 14.28 6.41
C ALA A 120 6.38 15.16 6.52
N PRO A 121 6.12 15.83 7.66
CA PRO A 121 5.01 16.76 7.75
C PRO A 121 5.21 17.80 6.65
N ARG A 122 4.30 17.83 5.67
CA ARG A 122 4.31 18.79 4.56
C ARG A 122 4.46 20.19 5.14
N ALA A 123 5.63 20.78 4.99
CA ALA A 123 5.87 22.18 5.28
C ALA A 123 5.04 22.99 4.27
N ARG A 124 3.87 23.48 4.70
CA ARG A 124 3.09 24.40 3.89
C ARG A 124 3.80 25.75 3.94
N ALA A 125 4.49 26.05 2.85
CA ALA A 125 5.15 27.33 2.60
C ALA A 125 4.14 28.48 2.79
N THR A 126 4.41 29.34 3.76
CA THR A 126 3.76 30.66 3.85
C THR A 126 4.49 31.61 2.91
N ALA A 127 3.89 31.84 1.74
CA ALA A 127 4.16 33.03 0.94
C ALA A 127 3.60 34.24 1.70
N THR A 128 4.50 35.03 2.28
CA THR A 128 4.18 36.27 3.01
C THR A 128 3.92 37.39 2.00
N GLY A 129 2.65 37.67 1.73
CA GLY A 129 2.18 38.88 1.06
C GLY A 129 1.88 39.98 2.08
N THR A 130 2.70 41.01 2.00
CA THR A 130 2.74 42.34 2.64
C THR A 130 1.40 42.95 3.09
N GLY A 131 1.37 43.48 4.32
CA GLY A 131 0.27 44.31 4.83
C GLY A 131 0.55 44.88 6.24
N THR A 132 1.19 46.05 6.28
CA THR A 132 1.46 46.98 7.40
C THR A 132 0.19 47.21 8.26
N THR A 133 0.21 47.48 9.58
CA THR A 133 0.82 48.64 10.26
C THR A 133 0.70 48.57 11.82
N THR A 134 1.77 49.03 12.50
CA THR A 134 1.78 49.89 13.72
C THR A 134 1.68 49.30 15.16
N THR A 135 2.86 49.21 15.81
CA THR A 135 3.24 49.52 17.23
C THR A 135 2.47 48.88 18.41
N ARG A 136 3.04 48.48 19.56
CA ARG A 136 4.25 48.87 20.32
C ARG A 136 4.46 47.84 21.47
N LYS A 137 5.73 47.56 21.80
CA LYS A 137 6.33 47.24 23.12
C LYS A 137 5.77 46.12 24.05
N ALA A 138 6.69 45.15 24.27
CA ALA A 138 7.24 44.70 25.56
C ALA A 138 6.61 43.55 26.36
N ALA A 139 7.55 42.69 26.81
CA ALA A 139 7.55 41.77 27.96
C ALA A 139 6.73 40.46 27.87
N ALA A 140 7.46 39.33 27.97
CA ALA A 140 6.94 38.01 28.28
C ALA A 140 6.29 37.99 29.68
N PRO A 141 5.25 37.16 29.95
CA PRO A 141 5.54 35.81 30.45
C PRO A 141 4.48 34.72 30.15
N ALA A 142 4.85 33.50 30.53
CA ALA A 142 4.01 32.35 30.91
C ALA A 142 3.40 31.46 29.81
N LYS A 143 3.82 30.18 29.85
CA LYS A 143 3.23 29.03 29.15
C LYS A 143 1.73 28.94 29.43
N VAL A 144 0.90 29.21 28.42
CA VAL A 144 -0.54 28.91 28.45
C VAL A 144 -0.75 27.58 27.73
N LYS A 145 -1.30 26.60 28.44
CA LYS A 145 -1.77 25.33 27.88
C LYS A 145 -2.78 25.63 26.76
N PRO A 146 -2.65 25.07 25.54
CA PRO A 146 -3.69 25.22 24.53
C PRO A 146 -5.00 24.60 25.02
N ALA A 147 -6.08 25.38 24.94
CA ALA A 147 -7.43 24.94 25.25
C ALA A 147 -7.83 23.71 24.40
N PRO A 148 -8.65 22.78 24.93
CA PRO A 148 -9.15 21.65 24.15
C PRO A 148 -9.93 22.18 22.94
N ARG A 149 -9.49 21.77 21.74
CA ARG A 149 -10.21 22.01 20.50
C ARG A 149 -11.60 21.36 20.64
N PRO A 150 -12.71 22.09 20.45
CA PRO A 150 -14.04 21.50 20.53
C PRO A 150 -14.15 20.40 19.48
N GLU A 151 -14.45 19.19 19.94
CA GLU A 151 -14.67 18.03 19.07
C GLU A 151 -15.84 18.34 18.11
N PRO A 152 -15.68 18.05 16.81
CA PRO A 152 -16.77 18.24 15.88
C PRO A 152 -17.93 17.31 16.26
N LYS A 153 -19.15 17.87 16.33
CA LYS A 153 -20.34 17.11 16.70
C LYS A 153 -20.65 16.11 15.59
N ILE A 154 -20.28 14.86 15.81
CA ILE A 154 -20.69 13.73 14.96
C ILE A 154 -22.18 13.47 15.22
N CYS A 155 -22.95 13.19 14.18
CA CYS A 155 -24.38 12.92 14.36
C CYS A 155 -24.59 11.64 15.19
N SER A 156 -25.45 11.71 16.20
CA SER A 156 -25.70 10.62 17.15
C SER A 156 -26.44 9.42 16.56
N SER A 157 -27.22 9.61 15.48
CA SER A 157 -27.97 8.54 14.81
C SER A 157 -27.10 7.77 13.82
N CYS A 158 -26.41 8.48 12.90
CA CYS A 158 -25.61 7.86 11.85
C CYS A 158 -24.19 7.50 12.31
N ARG A 159 -23.61 8.20 13.30
CA ARG A 159 -22.19 8.09 13.79
C ARG A 159 -21.09 8.13 12.73
N GLN A 160 -21.46 8.24 11.46
CA GLN A 160 -20.59 8.12 10.30
C GLN A 160 -20.30 9.48 9.67
N TYR A 161 -21.15 10.48 9.92
CA TYR A 161 -21.04 11.81 9.33
C TYR A 161 -20.94 12.91 10.39
N GLU A 162 -20.07 13.88 10.11
CA GLU A 162 -19.97 15.14 10.83
C GLU A 162 -21.22 15.98 10.55
N LEU A 163 -21.84 16.53 11.60
CA LEU A 163 -23.03 17.38 11.44
C LEU A 163 -22.65 18.64 10.66
N LEU A 164 -23.52 19.05 9.74
CA LEU A 164 -23.38 20.36 9.12
C LEU A 164 -23.48 21.46 10.18
N ALA A 165 -23.01 22.66 9.86
CA ALA A 165 -23.13 23.82 10.75
C ALA A 165 -24.58 24.13 11.16
N SER A 166 -25.58 23.62 10.41
CA SER A 166 -27.01 23.68 10.72
C SER A 166 -27.49 22.64 11.73
N GLY A 167 -26.68 21.63 12.07
CA GLY A 167 -27.06 20.52 12.96
C GLY A 167 -27.79 19.36 12.28
N GLU A 168 -27.76 19.27 10.95
CA GLU A 168 -28.39 18.17 10.18
C GLU A 168 -27.35 17.13 9.70
N CYS A 169 -27.69 15.82 9.74
CA CYS A 169 -26.84 14.76 9.16
C CYS A 169 -26.98 14.79 7.62
N PRO A 170 -25.86 14.85 6.87
CA PRO A 170 -25.88 14.99 5.41
C PRO A 170 -26.50 13.81 4.67
N SER A 171 -26.65 12.66 5.32
CA SER A 171 -27.31 11.51 4.70
C SER A 171 -28.83 11.65 4.62
N GLY A 172 -29.46 12.61 5.33
CA GLY A 172 -30.92 12.83 5.30
C GLY A 172 -31.79 11.66 5.79
N TYR A 173 -31.20 10.56 6.25
CA TYR A 173 -31.85 9.29 6.60
C TYR A 173 -31.47 8.84 8.03
N CYS A 174 -31.57 9.75 9.00
CA CYS A 174 -31.05 9.58 10.37
C CYS A 174 -32.05 9.95 11.45
#